data_AF-A0A852V2N4-F1
#
_entry.id   AF-A0A852V2N4-F1
#
_cell.length_a   1.000
_cell.length_b   1.000
_cell.length_c   1.000
_cell.angle_alpha   90.00
_cell.angle_beta   90.00
_cell.angle_gamma   90.00
#
_symmetry.space_group_name_H-M   'P 1'
#
loop_
_entity.id
_entity.type
_entity.pdbx_description
1 polymer ?
#
loop_
_entity_poly.entity_id
_entity_poly.type
_entity_poly.pdbx_seq_one_letter_code
_entity_poly.pdbx_strand_id
1 'polypeptide(L)'
;MSNSAGDYTKVDFGHMERVQEQLLKVVTDMDKATDDLVTKLRQTLGEQAWAGGAATFFEEHRAKWDRAEQEMGRQLHEAAVALGVANDNYRAAEARNKAIWSSS
;
A
#
# COMPACT_ATOMS: atom_id res chain seq x y z
N MET A 1 13.44 9.47 30.97
CA MET A 1 13.95 8.62 29.88
C MET A 1 12.90 8.62 28.78
N SER A 2 13.30 9.01 27.57
CA SER A 2 12.41 9.37 26.47
C SER A 2 11.66 8.15 25.90
N ASN A 3 10.39 8.33 25.52
CA ASN A 3 9.48 7.32 24.96
C ASN A 3 9.78 7.01 23.48
N SER A 4 11.06 6.96 23.11
CA SER A 4 11.50 7.03 21.72
C SER A 4 11.02 5.84 20.89
N ALA A 5 11.02 4.62 21.42
CA ALA A 5 10.59 3.43 20.66
C ALA A 5 9.09 3.45 20.33
N GLY A 6 8.23 3.89 21.26
CA GLY A 6 6.80 4.04 21.00
C GLY A 6 6.53 5.16 19.98
N ASP A 7 7.33 6.21 20.03
CA ASP A 7 7.26 7.31 19.06
C ASP A 7 7.73 6.86 17.67
N TYR A 8 8.82 6.07 17.56
CA TYR A 8 9.28 5.49 16.28
C TYR A 8 8.23 4.56 15.68
N THR A 9 7.71 3.59 16.45
CA THR A 9 6.64 2.70 15.98
C THR A 9 5.42 3.47 15.48
N LYS A 10 4.98 4.51 16.22
CA LYS A 10 3.84 5.34 15.81
C LYS A 10 4.12 6.11 14.52
N VAL A 11 5.34 6.64 14.37
CA VAL A 11 5.78 7.31 13.14
C VAL A 11 5.80 6.34 11.97
N ASP A 12 6.26 5.11 12.16
CA ASP A 12 6.30 4.07 11.14
C ASP A 12 4.89 3.65 10.70
N PHE A 13 3.95 3.46 11.62
CA PHE A 13 2.53 3.24 11.29
C PHE A 13 1.94 4.38 10.49
N GLY A 14 2.13 5.62 10.93
CA GLY A 14 1.66 6.79 10.19
C GLY A 14 2.39 7.00 8.84
N HIS A 15 3.56 6.40 8.63
CA HIS A 15 4.20 6.36 7.32
C HIS A 15 3.55 5.31 6.41
N MET A 16 3.28 4.11 6.91
CA MET A 16 2.61 3.05 6.15
C MET A 16 1.21 3.46 5.69
N GLU A 17 0.41 4.09 6.55
CA GLU A 17 -0.91 4.62 6.19
C GLU A 17 -0.82 5.60 5.02
N ARG A 18 0.13 6.55 5.07
CA ARG A 18 0.36 7.51 3.99
C ARG A 18 0.81 6.84 2.69
N VAL A 19 1.65 5.82 2.76
CA VAL A 19 2.07 5.05 1.58
C VAL A 19 0.87 4.33 0.97
N GLN A 20 0.01 3.72 1.79
CA GLN A 20 -1.22 3.09 1.30
C GLN A 20 -2.14 4.09 0.60
N GLU A 21 -2.38 5.26 1.18
CA GLU A 21 -3.18 6.32 0.57
C GLU A 21 -2.59 6.80 -0.76
N GLN A 22 -1.26 6.95 -0.84
CA GLN A 22 -0.58 7.34 -2.07
C GLN A 22 -0.72 6.27 -3.16
N LEU A 23 -0.61 5.00 -2.80
CA LEU A 23 -0.78 3.90 -3.76
C LEU A 23 -2.21 3.85 -4.31
N LEU A 24 -3.22 3.93 -3.45
CA LEU A 24 -4.63 4.00 -3.87
C LEU A 24 -4.87 5.18 -4.81
N LYS A 25 -4.25 6.33 -4.51
CA LYS A 25 -4.33 7.50 -5.38
C LYS A 25 -3.71 7.23 -6.76
N VAL A 26 -2.51 6.65 -6.81
CA VAL A 26 -1.84 6.33 -8.09
C VAL A 26 -2.66 5.36 -8.94
N VAL A 27 -3.22 4.32 -8.33
CA VAL A 27 -4.09 3.36 -9.02
C VAL A 27 -5.33 4.06 -9.57
N THR A 28 -6.00 4.87 -8.74
CA THR A 28 -7.19 5.63 -9.17
C THR A 28 -6.88 6.61 -10.31
N ASP A 29 -5.75 7.31 -10.23
CA ASP A 29 -5.30 8.25 -11.27
C ASP A 29 -5.03 7.52 -12.60
N MET A 30 -4.44 6.33 -12.54
CA MET A 30 -4.12 5.50 -13.70
C MET A 30 -5.37 4.88 -14.32
N ASP A 31 -6.33 4.43 -13.51
CA ASP A 31 -7.64 3.96 -13.98
C ASP A 31 -8.36 5.08 -14.72
N LYS A 32 -8.42 6.27 -14.13
CA LYS A 32 -9.01 7.45 -14.77
C LYS A 32 -8.32 7.80 -16.08
N ALA A 33 -7.00 7.84 -16.10
CA ALA A 33 -6.23 8.16 -17.31
C ALA A 33 -6.46 7.12 -18.41
N THR A 34 -6.63 5.86 -18.03
CA THR A 34 -6.89 4.76 -18.96
C THR A 34 -8.31 4.85 -19.52
N ASP A 35 -9.31 5.05 -18.68
CA ASP A 35 -10.71 5.21 -19.11
C ASP A 35 -10.87 6.44 -20.05
N ASP A 36 -10.17 7.55 -19.74
CA ASP A 36 -10.14 8.74 -20.59
C ASP A 36 -9.48 8.44 -21.95
N LEU A 37 -8.39 7.66 -21.97
CA LEU A 37 -7.70 7.26 -23.19
C LEU A 37 -8.57 6.32 -24.05
N VAL A 38 -9.20 5.32 -23.44
CA VAL A 38 -10.16 4.42 -24.11
C VAL A 38 -11.30 5.21 -24.73
N THR A 39 -11.89 6.14 -23.98
CA THR A 39 -12.98 6.99 -24.45
C THR A 39 -12.56 7.78 -25.69
N LYS A 40 -11.40 8.43 -25.65
CA LYS A 40 -10.85 9.19 -26.79
C LYS A 40 -10.57 8.29 -27.99
N LEU A 41 -10.02 7.10 -27.79
CA LEU A 41 -9.71 6.16 -28.87
C LEU A 41 -10.99 5.66 -29.53
N ARG A 42 -12.03 5.33 -28.78
CA ARG A 42 -13.35 4.98 -29.34
C ARG A 42 -13.97 6.11 -30.14
N GLN A 43 -13.89 7.35 -29.64
CA GLN A 43 -14.39 8.52 -30.36
C GLN A 43 -13.62 8.79 -31.66
N THR A 44 -12.30 8.57 -31.66
CA THR A 44 -11.43 8.89 -32.81
C THR A 44 -11.47 7.80 -33.88
N LEU A 45 -11.49 6.53 -33.47
CA LEU A 45 -11.36 5.38 -34.37
C LEU A 45 -12.73 4.76 -34.75
N GLY A 46 -13.78 5.02 -33.96
CA GLY A 46 -15.04 4.28 -34.04
C GLY A 46 -14.96 2.91 -33.35
N GLU A 47 -16.12 2.38 -32.94
CA GLU A 47 -16.22 1.13 -32.16
C GLU A 47 -15.58 -0.08 -32.86
N GLN A 48 -15.66 -0.17 -34.19
CA GLN A 48 -15.10 -1.29 -34.95
C GLN A 48 -13.57 -1.34 -34.93
N ALA A 49 -12.89 -0.20 -34.84
CA ALA A 49 -11.42 -0.14 -34.86
C ALA A 49 -10.81 -0.15 -33.45
N TRP A 50 -11.56 0.24 -32.43
CA TRP A 50 -11.19 0.01 -31.03
C TRP A 50 -11.30 -1.47 -30.63
N ALA A 51 -12.27 -2.19 -31.21
CA ALA A 51 -12.46 -3.61 -31.00
C ALA A 51 -11.23 -4.44 -31.41
N GLY A 52 -11.05 -5.59 -30.75
CA GLY A 52 -9.93 -6.50 -31.03
C GLY A 52 -8.67 -6.16 -30.22
N GLY A 53 -7.51 -6.15 -30.88
CA GLY A 53 -6.21 -6.14 -30.21
C GLY A 53 -5.94 -4.93 -29.31
N ALA A 54 -6.49 -3.75 -29.63
CA ALA A 54 -6.32 -2.56 -28.78
C ALA A 54 -7.08 -2.70 -27.46
N ALA A 55 -8.35 -3.08 -27.51
CA ALA A 55 -9.13 -3.37 -26.30
C ALA A 55 -8.47 -4.48 -25.46
N THR A 56 -8.06 -5.59 -26.09
CA THR A 56 -7.37 -6.69 -25.39
C THR A 56 -6.07 -6.23 -24.71
N PHE A 57 -5.24 -5.46 -25.41
CA PHE A 57 -4.00 -4.92 -24.85
C PHE A 57 -4.25 -4.09 -23.60
N PHE A 58 -5.27 -3.23 -23.61
CA PHE A 58 -5.60 -2.39 -22.46
C PHE A 58 -6.10 -3.20 -21.26
N GLU A 59 -7.03 -4.11 -21.48
CA GLU A 59 -7.57 -4.97 -20.41
C GLU A 59 -6.47 -5.83 -19.77
N GLU A 60 -5.53 -6.36 -20.57
CA GLU A 60 -4.38 -7.11 -20.06
C GLU A 60 -3.47 -6.26 -19.18
N HIS A 61 -3.27 -4.97 -19.51
CA HIS A 61 -2.45 -4.08 -18.69
C HIS A 61 -3.18 -3.65 -17.42
N ARG A 62 -4.48 -3.40 -17.49
CA ARG A 62 -5.33 -3.13 -16.31
C ARG A 62 -5.22 -4.28 -15.30
N ALA A 63 -5.40 -5.52 -15.77
CA ALA A 63 -5.27 -6.70 -14.92
C ALA A 63 -3.88 -6.85 -14.26
N LYS A 64 -2.80 -6.45 -14.94
CA LYS A 64 -1.44 -6.46 -14.35
C LYS A 64 -1.32 -5.44 -13.22
N TRP A 65 -1.91 -4.27 -13.38
CA TRP A 65 -1.88 -3.22 -12.38
C TRP A 65 -2.74 -3.55 -11.15
N ASP A 66 -3.95 -4.07 -11.35
CA ASP A 66 -4.82 -4.53 -10.27
C ASP A 66 -4.12 -5.59 -9.41
N ARG A 67 -3.40 -6.51 -10.06
CA ARG A 67 -2.61 -7.53 -9.35
C ARG A 67 -1.47 -6.90 -8.54
N ALA A 68 -0.80 -5.89 -9.09
CA ALA A 68 0.28 -5.20 -8.40
C ALA A 68 -0.26 -4.41 -7.18
N GLU A 69 -1.43 -3.78 -7.30
CA GLU A 69 -2.10 -3.12 -6.18
C GLU A 69 -2.38 -4.11 -5.03
N GLN A 70 -3.00 -5.24 -5.35
CA GLN A 70 -3.29 -6.29 -4.37
C GLN A 70 -2.02 -6.79 -3.68
N GLU A 71 -0.94 -6.98 -4.44
CA GLU A 71 0.37 -7.36 -3.90
C GLU A 71 0.90 -6.35 -2.90
N MET A 72 0.91 -5.07 -3.27
CA MET A 72 1.40 -3.99 -2.41
C MET A 72 0.54 -3.85 -1.14
N GLY A 73 -0.79 -3.99 -1.26
CA GLY A 73 -1.70 -3.99 -0.11
C GLY A 73 -1.38 -5.10 0.89
N ARG A 74 -1.09 -6.32 0.40
CA ARG A 74 -0.67 -7.43 1.28
C ARG A 74 0.67 -7.15 1.96
N GLN A 75 1.66 -6.65 1.23
CA GLN A 75 2.98 -6.34 1.79
C GLN A 75 2.92 -5.24 2.86
N LEU A 76 2.10 -4.20 2.65
CA LEU A 76 1.88 -3.16 3.64
C LEU A 76 1.19 -3.71 4.90
N HIS A 77 0.21 -4.60 4.73
CA HIS A 77 -0.43 -5.25 5.86
C HIS A 77 0.56 -6.13 6.66
N GLU A 78 1.37 -6.93 5.97
CA GLU A 78 2.41 -7.76 6.59
C GLU A 78 3.44 -6.91 7.36
N ALA A 79 3.87 -5.77 6.78
CA ALA A 79 4.76 -4.82 7.44
C ALA A 79 4.14 -4.23 8.71
N ALA A 80 2.85 -3.87 8.66
CA ALA A 80 2.12 -3.35 9.81
C ALA A 80 2.02 -4.38 10.95
N VAL A 81 1.74 -5.64 10.62
CA VAL A 81 1.73 -6.73 11.61
C VAL A 81 3.11 -6.94 12.24
N ALA A 82 4.17 -6.96 11.43
CA ALA A 82 5.54 -7.14 11.90
C ALA A 82 5.97 -6.01 12.87
N LEU A 83 5.62 -4.76 12.57
CA LEU A 83 5.87 -3.61 13.44
C LEU A 83 5.10 -3.71 14.77
N GLY A 84 3.85 -4.19 14.73
CA GLY A 84 3.07 -4.46 15.94
C GLY A 84 3.76 -5.48 16.86
N VAL A 85 4.17 -6.62 16.30
CA VAL A 85 4.89 -7.67 17.03
C VAL A 85 6.22 -7.15 17.60
N ALA A 86 6.98 -6.38 16.82
CA ALA A 86 8.24 -5.79 17.28
C ALA A 86 8.03 -4.85 18.47
N ASN A 87 6.97 -4.02 18.42
CA ASN A 87 6.61 -3.11 19.50
C ASN A 87 6.20 -3.85 20.78
N ASP A 88 5.38 -4.90 20.67
CA ASP A 88 4.96 -5.70 21.83
C ASP A 88 6.15 -6.41 22.49
N ASN A 89 7.04 -6.99 21.68
CA ASN A 89 8.27 -7.61 22.16
C ASN A 89 9.17 -6.61 22.89
N TYR A 90 9.31 -5.40 22.34
CA TYR A 90 10.08 -4.33 22.96
C TYR A 90 9.49 -3.89 24.31
N ARG A 91 8.18 -3.66 24.38
CA ARG A 91 7.49 -3.30 25.64
C ARG A 91 7.61 -4.38 26.70
N ALA A 92 7.52 -5.66 26.30
CA ALA A 92 7.73 -6.79 27.20
C ALA A 92 9.17 -6.84 27.73
N ALA A 93 10.17 -6.60 26.88
CA ALA A 93 11.57 -6.56 27.28
C ALA A 93 11.86 -5.39 28.24
N GLU A 94 11.34 -4.20 27.96
CA GLU A 94 11.45 -3.07 28.88
C GLU A 94 10.80 -3.34 30.25
N ALA A 95 9.60 -3.92 30.25
CA ALA A 95 8.90 -4.25 31.49
C ALA A 95 9.70 -5.23 32.35
N ARG A 96 10.30 -6.25 31.72
CA ARG A 96 11.20 -7.21 32.39
C ARG A 96 12.44 -6.51 32.95
N ASN A 97 13.12 -5.68 32.16
CA ASN A 97 14.31 -4.97 32.62
C ASN A 97 14.00 -4.02 33.78
N LYS A 98 12.88 -3.29 33.71
CA LYS A 98 12.40 -2.43 34.80
C LYS A 98 12.12 -3.24 36.07
N ALA A 99 11.48 -4.41 35.96
CA ALA A 99 11.22 -5.29 37.10
C ALA A 99 12.50 -5.82 37.76
N ILE A 100 13.52 -6.15 36.97
CA ILE A 100 14.83 -6.60 37.48
C ILE A 100 15.51 -5.46 38.25
N TRP A 101 15.53 -4.25 37.69
CA TRP A 101 16.18 -3.09 38.33
C TRP A 101 15.38 -2.49 39.48
N SER A 102 14.06 -2.67 39.53
CA SER A 102 13.24 -2.21 40.66
C SER A 102 13.23 -3.18 41.85
N SER A 103 13.71 -4.42 41.65
CA SER A 103 13.84 -5.44 42.70
C SER A 103 15.27 -5.61 43.21
N SER A 104 16.20 -4.78 42.70
CA SER A 104 17.59 -4.64 43.16
C SER A 104 17.71 -3.42 44.06
#